data_AF-A0A7J0A7W7-F1
#
_entry.id   AF-A0A7J0A7W7-F1
#
_cell.length_a   1.000
_cell.length_b   1.000
_cell.length_c   1.000
_cell.angle_alpha   90.00
_cell.angle_beta   90.00
_cell.angle_gamma   90.00
#
_symmetry.space_group_name_H-M   'P 1'
#
loop_
_entity.id
_entity.type
_entity.pdbx_description
1 polymer ?
#
loop_
_entity_poly.entity_id
_entity_poly.type
_entity_poly.pdbx_seq_one_letter_code
_entity_poly.pdbx_strand_id
1 'polypeptide(L)'
;MVLDTMTLEELIREIKTDFSEVKGRWKNYVQKFRRTAQKRTMFPWLWEANIKTRRFNEWYISFYAESKKEVGILNPTFTMLFKYKGQLLAGAVTNDVVLIFTGHFFDRYKERFFKIHKDSRPVTNREIMKVFFLFNSNYCFYSKEKEENIRGYCSDGMLLGDWIGEEGGFVKTFISRQEMKINQFVEYFEFFKMWIIEDMFKSRKGFELKNSLTEYIPDTYFEYGEWDKFLFERDNLRLIKAAEESQEIYMKNREEYRRCFQLIDAVNLNMFEKRKHI
;
A
#
# COMPACT_ATOMS: atom_id res chain seq x y z
N MET A 1 -12.55 14.69 17.06
CA MET A 1 -13.35 13.78 16.23
C MET A 1 -13.52 14.45 14.89
N VAL A 2 -13.56 13.70 13.79
CA VAL A 2 -13.91 14.26 12.49
C VAL A 2 -15.30 14.89 12.52
N LEU A 3 -15.43 16.12 12.02
CA LEU A 3 -16.68 16.88 11.95
C LEU A 3 -16.93 17.36 10.51
N ASP A 4 -18.21 17.44 10.12
CA ASP A 4 -18.63 17.88 8.77
C ASP A 4 -18.32 19.36 8.49
N THR A 5 -18.10 20.16 9.53
CA THR A 5 -17.77 21.58 9.45
C THR A 5 -16.30 21.85 9.16
N MET A 6 -15.43 20.84 9.26
CA MET A 6 -14.00 20.99 8.99
C MET A 6 -13.74 21.32 7.52
N THR A 7 -12.72 22.13 7.24
CA THR A 7 -12.11 22.21 5.90
C THR A 7 -11.34 20.92 5.58
N LEU A 8 -10.89 20.77 4.34
CA LEU A 8 -10.13 19.57 3.95
C LEU A 8 -8.75 19.54 4.62
N GLU A 9 -8.12 20.70 4.78
CA GLU A 9 -6.86 20.86 5.51
C GLU A 9 -7.03 20.59 7.01
N GLU A 10 -8.13 21.05 7.61
CA GLU A 10 -8.46 20.75 9.01
C GLU A 10 -8.72 19.27 9.23
N LEU A 11 -9.42 18.62 8.29
CA LEU A 11 -9.65 17.18 8.32
C LEU A 11 -8.34 16.40 8.27
N ILE A 12 -7.42 16.76 7.37
CA ILE A 12 -6.08 16.16 7.27
C ILE A 12 -5.30 16.34 8.58
N ARG A 13 -5.27 17.56 9.13
CA ARG A 13 -4.59 17.85 10.40
C ARG A 13 -5.18 17.07 11.57
N GLU A 14 -6.51 16.94 11.63
CA GLU A 14 -7.19 16.14 12.66
C GLU A 14 -6.77 14.68 12.58
N ILE A 15 -6.80 14.06 11.38
CA ILE A 15 -6.37 12.66 11.19
C ILE A 15 -4.91 12.47 11.58
N LYS A 16 -4.02 13.35 11.10
CA LYS A 16 -2.57 13.29 11.37
C LYS A 16 -2.27 13.41 12.87
N THR A 17 -2.87 14.40 13.51
CA THR A 17 -2.70 14.65 14.95
C THR A 17 -3.22 13.48 15.76
N ASP A 18 -4.38 12.95 15.41
CA ASP A 18 -4.99 11.84 16.12
C ASP A 18 -4.20 10.53 15.95
N PHE A 19 -3.65 10.29 14.75
CA PHE A 19 -2.79 9.14 14.48
C PHE A 19 -1.51 9.13 15.33
N SER A 20 -0.99 10.29 15.74
CA SER A 20 0.16 10.35 16.65
C SER A 20 -0.09 9.64 17.99
N GLU A 21 -1.33 9.73 18.51
CA GLU A 21 -1.76 9.02 19.72
C GLU A 21 -1.81 7.51 19.46
N VAL A 22 -2.36 7.10 18.32
CA VAL A 22 -2.44 5.70 17.89
C VAL A 22 -1.04 5.08 17.77
N LYS A 23 -0.12 5.78 17.10
CA LYS A 23 1.30 5.39 16.95
C LYS A 23 1.98 5.22 18.33
N GLY A 24 1.73 6.15 19.25
CA GLY A 24 2.23 6.08 20.62
C GLY A 24 1.71 4.84 21.38
N ARG A 25 0.40 4.58 21.31
CA ARG A 25 -0.20 3.38 21.93
C ARG A 25 0.32 2.09 21.29
N TRP A 26 0.46 2.06 19.96
CA TRP A 26 0.99 0.92 19.25
C TRP A 26 2.44 0.61 19.63
N LYS A 27 3.29 1.63 19.76
CA LYS A 27 4.70 1.48 20.19
C LYS A 27 4.82 0.71 21.52
N ASN A 28 3.88 0.92 22.45
CA ASN A 28 3.85 0.20 23.72
C ASN A 28 3.30 -1.23 23.60
N TYR A 29 2.46 -1.50 22.60
CA TYR A 29 1.82 -2.80 22.39
C TYR A 29 2.60 -3.73 21.44
N VAL A 30 3.43 -3.19 20.55
CA VAL A 30 4.06 -3.93 19.44
C VAL A 30 4.87 -5.15 19.92
N GLN A 31 5.52 -5.08 21.08
CA GLN A 31 6.27 -6.21 21.62
C GLN A 31 5.35 -7.37 22.02
N LYS A 32 4.19 -7.07 22.62
CA LYS A 32 3.17 -8.06 22.96
C LYS A 32 2.58 -8.67 21.68
N PHE A 33 2.28 -7.83 20.69
CA PHE A 33 1.83 -8.29 19.37
C PHE A 33 2.82 -9.26 18.73
N ARG A 34 4.11 -8.90 18.67
CA ARG A 34 5.18 -9.75 18.11
C ARG A 34 5.27 -11.11 18.82
N ARG A 35 5.18 -11.14 20.15
CA ARG A 35 5.16 -12.40 20.91
C ARG A 35 3.94 -13.26 20.59
N THR A 36 2.76 -12.65 20.45
CA THR A 36 1.54 -13.35 20.01
C THR A 36 1.74 -13.93 18.62
N ALA A 37 2.28 -13.13 17.70
CA ALA A 37 2.51 -13.51 16.31
C ALA A 37 3.49 -14.70 16.18
N GLN A 38 4.59 -14.68 16.94
CA GLN A 38 5.57 -15.79 16.96
C GLN A 38 4.98 -17.12 17.43
N LYS A 39 4.04 -17.07 18.38
CA LYS A 39 3.38 -18.25 18.96
C LYS A 39 2.26 -18.81 18.09
N ARG A 40 1.84 -18.11 17.02
CA ARG A 40 0.78 -18.60 16.15
C ARG A 40 1.23 -19.84 15.37
N THR A 41 0.30 -20.76 15.25
CA THR A 41 0.44 -22.06 14.55
C THR A 41 -0.62 -22.26 13.47
N MET A 42 -1.77 -21.58 13.55
CA MET A 42 -2.84 -21.65 12.56
C MET A 42 -2.80 -20.44 11.63
N PHE A 43 -2.90 -20.69 10.33
CA PHE A 43 -2.88 -19.71 9.25
C PHE A 43 -3.92 -20.09 8.17
N PRO A 44 -4.48 -19.13 7.40
CA PRO A 44 -4.18 -17.70 7.42
C PRO A 44 -4.60 -17.04 8.75
N TRP A 45 -3.81 -16.08 9.21
CA TRP A 45 -4.05 -15.41 10.47
C TRP A 45 -4.50 -13.97 10.26
N LEU A 46 -5.78 -13.74 10.51
CA LEU A 46 -6.37 -12.42 10.68
C LEU A 46 -6.31 -11.99 12.14
N TRP A 47 -5.71 -10.83 12.40
CA TRP A 47 -5.73 -10.17 13.70
C TRP A 47 -6.26 -8.75 13.55
N GLU A 48 -7.20 -8.40 14.42
CA GLU A 48 -7.88 -7.11 14.39
C GLU A 48 -7.96 -6.52 15.80
N ALA A 49 -7.91 -5.20 15.88
CA ALA A 49 -8.15 -4.45 17.10
C ALA A 49 -8.72 -3.06 16.79
N ASN A 50 -9.41 -2.45 17.75
CA ASN A 50 -9.85 -1.07 17.66
C ASN A 50 -9.19 -0.22 18.74
N ILE A 51 -8.85 1.02 18.40
CA ILE A 51 -8.37 2.04 19.32
C ILE A 51 -9.27 3.26 19.21
N LYS A 52 -9.96 3.57 20.31
CA LYS A 52 -10.63 4.87 20.47
C LYS A 52 -9.65 5.88 21.08
N THR A 53 -9.43 6.99 20.39
CA THR A 53 -8.52 8.07 20.84
C THR A 53 -9.24 9.04 21.78
N ARG A 54 -8.47 9.95 22.40
CA ARG A 54 -9.05 11.03 23.23
C ARG A 54 -9.89 12.02 22.43
N ARG A 55 -9.63 12.13 21.12
CA ARG A 55 -10.45 12.92 20.20
C ARG A 55 -11.70 12.16 19.76
N PHE A 56 -12.01 11.00 20.32
CA PHE A 56 -13.18 10.16 20.05
C PHE A 56 -13.26 9.55 18.65
N ASN A 57 -12.18 9.61 17.87
CA ASN A 57 -12.10 8.85 16.63
C ASN A 57 -11.78 7.37 16.93
N GLU A 58 -12.26 6.48 16.07
CA GLU A 58 -12.01 5.04 16.19
C GLU A 58 -11.11 4.56 15.06
N TRP A 59 -9.95 4.04 15.43
CA TRP A 59 -8.96 3.48 14.53
C TRP A 59 -9.04 1.97 14.56
N TYR A 60 -9.13 1.39 13.38
CA TYR A 60 -9.08 -0.02 13.14
C TYR A 60 -7.65 -0.43 12.79
N ILE A 61 -7.10 -1.35 13.58
CA ILE A 61 -5.79 -1.95 13.35
C ILE A 61 -6.00 -3.34 12.82
N SER A 62 -5.33 -3.67 11.72
CA SER A 62 -5.50 -4.97 11.10
C SER A 62 -4.17 -5.56 10.64
N PHE A 63 -4.07 -6.88 10.75
CA PHE A 63 -2.92 -7.64 10.32
C PHE A 63 -3.41 -8.94 9.70
N TYR A 64 -2.85 -9.27 8.54
CA TYR A 64 -3.14 -10.49 7.82
C TYR A 64 -1.84 -11.14 7.40
N ALA A 65 -1.72 -12.45 7.60
CA ALA A 65 -0.62 -13.25 7.09
C ALA A 65 -1.18 -14.57 6.57
N GLU A 66 -0.85 -14.92 5.33
CA GLU A 66 -1.22 -16.21 4.73
C GLU A 66 -0.45 -17.35 5.39
N SER A 67 0.78 -17.09 5.83
CA SER A 67 1.64 -18.11 6.43
C SER A 67 2.50 -17.58 7.58
N LYS A 68 3.05 -18.50 8.38
CA LYS A 68 3.97 -18.17 9.47
C LYS A 68 5.22 -17.44 8.99
N LYS A 69 5.65 -17.71 7.75
CA LYS A 69 6.86 -17.14 7.18
C LYS A 69 6.69 -15.62 6.98
N GLU A 70 5.47 -15.14 6.74
CA GLU A 70 5.20 -13.72 6.48
C GLU A 70 5.21 -12.83 7.72
N VAL A 71 5.04 -13.43 8.90
CA VAL A 71 4.89 -12.70 10.16
C VAL A 71 6.05 -11.74 10.45
N GLY A 72 7.26 -12.07 9.98
CA GLY A 72 8.45 -11.23 10.17
C GLY A 72 8.60 -10.08 9.18
N ILE A 73 7.85 -10.08 8.07
CA ILE A 73 7.97 -9.09 6.99
C ILE A 73 6.80 -8.09 6.97
N LEU A 74 5.58 -8.57 7.23
CA LEU A 74 4.38 -7.74 7.18
C LEU A 74 4.24 -6.83 8.39
N ASN A 75 3.68 -5.64 8.15
CA ASN A 75 3.35 -4.66 9.18
C ASN A 75 1.82 -4.52 9.30
N PRO A 76 1.26 -4.35 10.51
CA PRO A 76 -0.14 -4.03 10.68
C PRO A 76 -0.51 -2.70 10.02
N THR A 77 -1.71 -2.63 9.47
CA THR A 77 -2.29 -1.40 8.92
C THR A 77 -3.15 -0.68 9.95
N PHE A 78 -3.21 0.63 9.82
CA PHE A 78 -3.98 1.52 10.69
C PHE A 78 -4.91 2.35 9.83
N THR A 79 -6.20 2.15 10.01
CA THR A 79 -7.22 2.79 9.19
C THR A 79 -8.30 3.38 10.08
N MET A 80 -8.75 4.57 9.75
CA MET A 80 -9.91 5.19 10.38
C MET A 80 -11.07 5.19 9.38
N LEU A 81 -12.22 4.64 9.77
CA LEU A 81 -13.46 4.77 8.99
C LEU A 81 -14.30 5.88 9.59
N PHE A 82 -14.70 6.85 8.77
CA PHE A 82 -15.43 8.01 9.27
C PHE A 82 -16.43 8.52 8.23
N LYS A 83 -17.43 9.25 8.71
CA LYS A 83 -18.34 10.01 7.85
C LYS A 83 -17.85 11.45 7.76
N TYR A 84 -17.87 12.01 6.56
CA TYR A 84 -17.60 13.42 6.32
C TYR A 84 -18.51 13.90 5.20
N LYS A 85 -19.30 14.95 5.49
CA LYS A 85 -20.30 15.53 4.59
C LYS A 85 -21.25 14.47 4.00
N GLY A 86 -21.72 13.57 4.86
CA GLY A 86 -22.61 12.47 4.49
C GLY A 86 -21.97 11.28 3.78
N GLN A 87 -20.68 11.34 3.42
CA GLN A 87 -19.98 10.25 2.73
C GLN A 87 -19.17 9.40 3.70
N LEU A 88 -19.18 8.07 3.53
CA LEU A 88 -18.29 7.16 4.24
C LEU A 88 -16.93 7.15 3.54
N LEU A 89 -15.87 7.47 4.29
CA LEU A 89 -14.50 7.54 3.82
C LEU A 89 -13.58 6.69 4.71
N ALA A 90 -12.39 6.39 4.20
CA ALA A 90 -11.32 5.76 4.97
C ALA A 90 -10.09 6.66 5.01
N GLY A 91 -9.54 6.90 6.20
CA GLY A 91 -8.29 7.63 6.40
C GLY A 91 -7.18 6.68 6.79
N ALA A 92 -6.00 6.87 6.21
CA ALA A 92 -4.79 6.18 6.62
C ALA A 92 -3.60 7.14 6.62
N VAL A 93 -2.58 6.83 7.42
CA VAL A 93 -1.36 7.64 7.50
C VAL A 93 -0.17 6.77 7.12
N THR A 94 0.56 7.18 6.09
CA THR A 94 1.78 6.52 5.62
C THR A 94 2.87 7.56 5.43
N ASN A 95 4.09 7.29 5.91
CA ASN A 95 5.22 8.22 5.82
C ASN A 95 4.87 9.67 6.25
N ASP A 96 4.11 9.80 7.34
CA ASP A 96 3.59 11.07 7.90
C ASP A 96 2.67 11.88 6.97
N VAL A 97 2.20 11.27 5.88
CA VAL A 97 1.21 11.79 4.93
C VAL A 97 -0.15 11.15 5.16
N VAL A 98 -1.21 11.96 5.18
CA VAL A 98 -2.60 11.50 5.33
C VAL A 98 -3.21 11.22 3.97
N LEU A 99 -3.85 10.07 3.83
CA LEU A 99 -4.56 9.68 2.63
C LEU A 99 -6.01 9.36 2.95
N ILE A 100 -6.91 10.02 2.23
CA ILE A 100 -8.36 9.87 2.40
C ILE A 100 -8.92 9.18 1.17
N PHE A 101 -9.37 7.95 1.34
CA PHE A 101 -9.92 7.11 0.29
C PHE A 101 -11.43 7.33 0.17
N THR A 102 -11.88 7.65 -1.04
CA THR A 102 -13.28 7.98 -1.31
C THR A 102 -14.16 6.75 -1.48
N GLY A 103 -15.48 6.91 -1.35
CA GLY A 103 -16.43 5.86 -1.73
C GLY A 103 -16.25 5.39 -3.18
N HIS A 104 -16.02 6.32 -4.11
CA HIS A 104 -15.77 6.01 -5.52
C HIS A 104 -14.50 5.15 -5.71
N PHE A 105 -13.44 5.37 -4.93
CA PHE A 105 -12.27 4.49 -4.94
C PHE A 105 -12.66 3.04 -4.64
N PHE A 106 -13.43 2.80 -3.59
CA PHE A 106 -13.85 1.45 -3.20
C PHE A 106 -14.88 0.84 -4.15
N ASP A 107 -15.71 1.66 -4.80
CA ASP A 107 -16.57 1.21 -5.90
C ASP A 107 -15.72 0.68 -7.06
N ARG A 108 -14.69 1.42 -7.48
CA ARG A 108 -13.74 0.96 -8.49
C ARG A 108 -12.98 -0.29 -8.05
N TYR A 109 -12.55 -0.37 -6.80
CA TYR A 109 -11.84 -1.55 -6.30
C TYR A 109 -12.73 -2.82 -6.34
N LYS A 110 -14.01 -2.74 -5.95
CA LYS A 110 -14.98 -3.84 -6.12
C LYS A 110 -15.13 -4.29 -7.56
N GLU A 111 -15.40 -3.34 -8.46
CA GLU A 111 -15.67 -3.62 -9.87
C GLU A 111 -14.44 -4.19 -10.58
N ARG A 112 -13.27 -3.62 -10.29
CA ARG A 112 -12.05 -3.85 -11.07
C ARG A 112 -11.21 -5.00 -10.54
N PHE A 113 -11.09 -5.14 -9.22
CA PHE A 113 -10.32 -6.20 -8.59
C PHE A 113 -11.19 -7.44 -8.30
N PHE A 114 -12.29 -7.26 -7.56
CA PHE A 114 -13.16 -8.39 -7.21
C PHE A 114 -14.14 -8.82 -8.32
N LYS A 115 -14.26 -8.01 -9.39
CA LYS A 115 -15.26 -8.23 -10.46
C LYS A 115 -16.69 -8.35 -9.92
N ILE A 116 -16.96 -7.66 -8.80
CA ILE A 116 -18.28 -7.59 -8.17
C ILE A 116 -19.02 -6.41 -8.82
N HIS A 117 -20.06 -6.72 -9.57
CA HIS A 117 -20.94 -5.74 -10.19
C HIS A 117 -22.18 -5.49 -9.32
N LYS A 118 -22.92 -4.40 -9.59
CA LYS A 118 -24.07 -3.95 -8.78
C LYS A 118 -25.13 -5.03 -8.53
N ASP A 119 -25.22 -6.02 -9.42
CA ASP A 119 -26.19 -7.12 -9.35
C ASP A 119 -25.72 -8.33 -8.51
N SER A 120 -24.47 -8.29 -8.01
CA SER A 120 -23.89 -9.33 -7.17
C SER A 120 -24.24 -9.14 -5.69
N ARG A 121 -24.11 -10.22 -4.89
CA ARG A 121 -24.40 -10.27 -3.44
C ARG A 121 -23.91 -8.99 -2.73
N PRO A 122 -24.71 -8.36 -1.83
CA PRO A 122 -24.35 -7.08 -1.25
C PRO A 122 -23.18 -7.23 -0.28
N VAL A 123 -21.95 -7.02 -0.76
CA VAL A 123 -20.80 -6.75 0.09
C VAL A 123 -20.83 -5.26 0.42
N THR A 124 -20.83 -4.92 1.70
CA THR A 124 -20.93 -3.53 2.12
C THR A 124 -19.63 -2.78 1.82
N ASN A 125 -19.72 -1.46 1.53
CA ASN A 125 -18.53 -0.63 1.34
C ASN A 125 -17.58 -0.68 2.56
N ARG A 126 -18.14 -0.88 3.75
CA ARG A 126 -17.36 -1.01 5.00
C ARG A 126 -16.48 -2.25 5.01
N GLU A 127 -16.99 -3.39 4.54
CA GLU A 127 -16.22 -4.64 4.46
C GLU A 127 -15.12 -4.52 3.41
N ILE A 128 -15.44 -3.98 2.23
CA ILE A 128 -14.45 -3.75 1.17
C ILE A 128 -13.34 -2.82 1.63
N MET A 129 -13.67 -1.75 2.35
CA MET A 129 -12.68 -0.85 2.93
C MET A 129 -11.68 -1.61 3.81
N LYS A 130 -12.17 -2.43 4.75
CA LYS A 130 -11.30 -3.25 5.61
C LYS A 130 -10.46 -4.23 4.81
N VAL A 131 -11.09 -4.92 3.85
CA VAL A 131 -10.42 -5.92 3.01
C VAL A 131 -9.30 -5.29 2.18
N PHE A 132 -9.50 -4.09 1.63
CA PHE A 132 -8.47 -3.35 0.91
C PHE A 132 -7.21 -3.17 1.76
N PHE A 133 -7.35 -2.65 2.99
CA PHE A 133 -6.22 -2.40 3.90
C PHE A 133 -5.62 -3.67 4.50
N LEU A 134 -6.38 -4.76 4.61
CA LEU A 134 -5.87 -6.07 5.00
C LEU A 134 -4.94 -6.64 3.92
N PHE A 135 -5.34 -6.50 2.66
CA PHE A 135 -4.64 -7.10 1.53
C PHE A 135 -3.50 -6.26 0.98
N ASN A 136 -3.51 -4.96 1.24
CA ASN A 136 -2.57 -4.01 0.68
C ASN A 136 -1.78 -3.32 1.78
N SER A 137 -1.19 -4.07 2.72
CA SER A 137 -0.45 -3.47 3.85
C SER A 137 0.77 -2.65 3.44
N ASN A 138 1.32 -2.90 2.26
CA ASN A 138 2.55 -2.31 1.74
C ASN A 138 2.30 -1.29 0.62
N TYR A 139 1.10 -0.70 0.52
CA TYR A 139 0.86 0.33 -0.49
C TYR A 139 1.83 1.50 -0.34
N CYS A 140 2.23 2.13 -1.45
CA CYS A 140 3.13 3.27 -1.49
C CYS A 140 2.62 4.35 -2.45
N PHE A 141 3.20 5.55 -2.36
CA PHE A 141 2.89 6.67 -3.24
C PHE A 141 4.16 7.47 -3.53
N TYR A 142 4.19 8.12 -4.69
CA TYR A 142 5.17 9.17 -4.93
C TYR A 142 4.92 10.33 -3.97
N SER A 143 5.98 10.98 -3.50
CA SER A 143 5.85 12.19 -2.68
C SER A 143 5.28 13.34 -3.51
N LYS A 144 4.58 14.27 -2.87
CA LYS A 144 4.09 15.49 -3.51
C LYS A 144 5.19 16.29 -4.23
N GLU A 145 6.41 16.27 -3.69
CA GLU A 145 7.56 16.90 -4.34
C GLU A 145 7.89 16.32 -5.72
N LYS A 146 7.44 15.11 -6.02
CA LYS A 146 7.69 14.41 -7.28
C LYS A 146 6.51 14.49 -8.25
N GLU A 147 5.28 14.68 -7.76
CA GLU A 147 4.07 14.58 -8.55
C GLU A 147 3.00 15.59 -8.09
N GLU A 148 2.38 16.29 -9.04
CA GLU A 148 1.28 17.23 -8.79
C GLU A 148 0.02 16.55 -8.25
N ASN A 149 -0.15 15.26 -8.55
CA ASN A 149 -1.30 14.45 -8.17
C ASN A 149 -0.85 13.25 -7.34
N ILE A 150 -1.77 12.67 -6.57
CA ILE A 150 -1.49 11.41 -5.87
C ILE A 150 -1.39 10.32 -6.92
N ARG A 151 -0.23 9.69 -6.98
CA ARG A 151 0.01 8.46 -7.72
C ARG A 151 0.68 7.45 -6.80
N GLY A 152 0.02 6.31 -6.62
CA GLY A 152 0.56 5.24 -5.79
C GLY A 152 0.18 3.86 -6.27
N TYR A 153 0.72 2.88 -5.57
CA TYR A 153 0.68 1.50 -5.96
C TYR A 153 0.38 0.66 -4.73
N CYS A 154 -0.36 -0.42 -4.93
CA CYS A 154 -0.51 -1.50 -3.97
C CYS A 154 -0.38 -2.82 -4.70
N SER A 155 -0.30 -3.94 -3.97
CA SER A 155 -0.20 -5.27 -4.61
C SER A 155 -1.27 -5.46 -5.68
N ASP A 156 -2.49 -4.96 -5.47
CA ASP A 156 -3.64 -5.12 -6.36
C ASP A 156 -3.71 -4.18 -7.57
N GLY A 157 -2.94 -3.09 -7.57
CA GLY A 157 -2.93 -2.15 -8.69
C GLY A 157 -2.48 -0.73 -8.34
N MET A 158 -3.00 0.25 -9.07
CA MET A 158 -2.61 1.65 -8.99
C MET A 158 -3.72 2.51 -8.38
N LEU A 159 -3.32 3.48 -7.58
CA LEU A 159 -4.15 4.42 -6.85
C LEU A 159 -3.90 5.82 -7.40
N LEU A 160 -4.98 6.55 -7.71
CA LEU A 160 -4.89 7.91 -8.23
C LEU A 160 -5.78 8.87 -7.45
N GLY A 161 -5.33 10.10 -7.34
CA GLY A 161 -6.03 11.13 -6.60
C GLY A 161 -5.32 12.48 -6.63
N ASP A 162 -5.67 13.36 -5.70
CA ASP A 162 -5.18 14.74 -5.68
C ASP A 162 -4.64 15.13 -4.30
N TRP A 163 -3.53 15.86 -4.28
CA TRP A 163 -2.96 16.42 -3.06
C TRP A 163 -3.82 17.57 -2.52
N ILE A 164 -3.84 17.71 -1.19
CA ILE A 164 -4.46 18.82 -0.47
C ILE A 164 -3.43 19.36 0.52
N GLY A 165 -2.87 20.51 0.20
CA GLY A 165 -1.72 21.03 0.95
C GLY A 165 -0.54 20.06 0.88
N GLU A 166 0.36 20.12 1.86
CA GLU A 166 1.56 19.27 1.92
C GLU A 166 1.39 18.02 2.77
N GLU A 167 0.35 17.99 3.61
CA GLU A 167 0.21 16.97 4.65
C GLU A 167 -0.66 15.77 4.25
N GLY A 168 -1.32 15.82 3.10
CA GLY A 168 -2.18 14.73 2.67
C GLY A 168 -2.96 15.00 1.40
N GLY A 169 -3.90 14.12 1.09
CA GLY A 169 -4.82 14.30 -0.03
C GLY A 169 -5.82 13.16 -0.18
N PHE A 170 -6.60 13.22 -1.26
CA PHE A 170 -7.66 12.26 -1.53
C PHE A 170 -7.26 11.24 -2.57
N VAL A 171 -7.43 9.96 -2.26
CA VAL A 171 -7.34 8.86 -3.21
C VAL A 171 -8.73 8.63 -3.79
N LYS A 172 -8.89 8.91 -5.09
CA LYS A 172 -10.21 9.01 -5.73
C LYS A 172 -10.57 7.80 -6.58
N THR A 173 -9.59 7.11 -7.15
CA THR A 173 -9.86 6.00 -8.08
C THR A 173 -8.77 4.93 -8.02
N PHE A 174 -9.14 3.74 -8.49
CA PHE A 174 -8.32 2.54 -8.51
C PHE A 174 -8.27 1.97 -9.92
N ILE A 175 -7.10 1.51 -10.36
CA ILE A 175 -6.91 0.78 -11.61
C ILE A 175 -6.29 -0.57 -11.26
N SER A 176 -6.92 -1.67 -11.66
CA SER A 176 -6.37 -3.01 -11.42
C SER A 176 -5.14 -3.27 -12.28
N ARG A 177 -4.28 -4.21 -11.88
CA ARG A 177 -3.09 -4.63 -12.66
C ARG A 177 -3.40 -4.87 -14.14
N GLN A 178 -4.53 -5.53 -14.44
CA GLN A 178 -4.94 -5.91 -15.79
C GLN A 178 -5.48 -4.75 -16.64
N GLU A 179 -5.86 -3.63 -16.03
CA GLU A 179 -6.43 -2.47 -16.72
C GLU A 179 -5.41 -1.34 -16.92
N MET A 180 -4.21 -1.48 -16.38
CA MET A 180 -3.15 -0.48 -16.55
C MET A 180 -2.71 -0.42 -18.02
N LYS A 181 -2.50 0.80 -18.51
CA LYS A 181 -1.74 1.00 -19.75
C LYS A 181 -0.28 0.60 -19.52
N ILE A 182 0.46 0.25 -20.57
CA ILE A 182 1.83 -0.25 -20.42
C ILE A 182 2.75 0.74 -19.70
N ASN A 183 2.64 2.03 -19.95
CA ASN A 183 3.41 3.03 -19.21
C ASN A 183 3.11 3.01 -17.70
N GLN A 184 1.85 2.83 -17.30
CA GLN A 184 1.44 2.73 -15.88
C GLN A 184 1.89 1.39 -15.28
N PHE A 185 1.78 0.31 -16.06
CA PHE A 185 2.21 -1.02 -15.64
C PHE A 185 3.72 -1.09 -15.40
N VAL A 186 4.53 -0.41 -16.22
CA VAL A 186 5.98 -0.35 -16.02
C VAL A 186 6.31 0.27 -14.66
N GLU A 187 5.70 1.41 -14.34
CA GLU A 187 5.87 2.06 -13.04
C GLU A 187 5.47 1.11 -11.90
N TYR A 188 4.28 0.51 -11.99
CA TYR A 188 3.78 -0.45 -11.02
C TYR A 188 4.73 -1.64 -10.84
N PHE A 189 5.18 -2.24 -11.95
CA PHE A 189 5.95 -3.47 -11.90
C PHE A 189 7.33 -3.23 -11.30
N GLU A 190 7.97 -2.10 -11.57
CA GLU A 190 9.24 -1.74 -10.91
C GLU A 190 9.07 -1.58 -9.39
N PHE A 191 7.99 -0.97 -8.91
CA PHE A 191 7.70 -0.95 -7.46
C PHE A 191 7.42 -2.33 -6.89
N PHE A 192 6.64 -3.15 -7.61
CA PHE A 192 6.29 -4.49 -7.17
C PHE A 192 7.53 -5.37 -7.00
N LYS A 193 8.48 -5.29 -7.94
CA LYS A 193 9.80 -5.95 -7.84
C LYS A 193 10.57 -5.48 -6.61
N MET A 194 10.62 -4.16 -6.39
CA MET A 194 11.30 -3.59 -5.23
C MET A 194 10.70 -4.07 -3.90
N TRP A 195 9.37 -4.21 -3.80
CA TRP A 195 8.76 -4.78 -2.59
C TRP A 195 9.17 -6.23 -2.35
N ILE A 196 9.23 -7.06 -3.40
CA ILE A 196 9.71 -8.44 -3.27
C ILE A 196 11.16 -8.45 -2.77
N ILE A 197 12.01 -7.55 -3.30
CA ILE A 197 13.40 -7.40 -2.87
C ILE A 197 13.50 -6.97 -1.41
N GLU A 198 12.69 -6.00 -0.99
CA GLU A 198 12.62 -5.52 0.39
C GLU A 198 12.19 -6.64 1.35
N ASP A 199 11.18 -7.43 0.97
CA ASP A 199 10.70 -8.56 1.75
C ASP A 199 11.73 -9.69 1.81
N MET A 200 12.41 -9.99 0.70
CA MET A 200 13.53 -10.94 0.65
C MET A 200 14.65 -10.50 1.58
N PHE A 201 15.04 -9.22 1.52
CA PHE A 201 16.08 -8.64 2.34
C PHE A 201 15.71 -8.73 3.82
N LYS A 202 14.51 -8.26 4.18
CA LYS A 202 14.00 -8.29 5.55
C LYS A 202 13.91 -9.70 6.10
N SER A 203 13.50 -10.67 5.26
CA SER A 203 13.49 -12.09 5.61
C SER A 203 14.89 -12.63 5.92
N ARG A 204 15.87 -12.31 5.07
CA ARG A 204 17.23 -12.88 5.14
C ARG A 204 18.11 -12.17 6.18
N LYS A 205 17.87 -10.88 6.45
CA LYS A 205 18.69 -10.03 7.33
C LYS A 205 18.03 -9.66 8.66
N GLY A 206 16.70 -9.75 8.76
CA GLY A 206 15.95 -9.47 9.99
C GLY A 206 15.69 -7.99 10.28
N PHE A 207 15.98 -7.08 9.33
CA PHE A 207 15.69 -5.65 9.44
C PHE A 207 15.32 -5.06 8.08
N GLU A 208 14.70 -3.88 8.08
CA GLU A 208 14.20 -3.22 6.87
C GLU A 208 15.34 -2.67 6.01
N LEU A 209 15.21 -2.83 4.69
CA LEU A 209 16.13 -2.22 3.74
C LEU A 209 16.01 -0.69 3.83
N LYS A 210 17.14 -0.02 4.07
CA LYS A 210 17.23 1.45 4.04
C LYS A 210 17.80 1.87 2.69
N ASN A 211 17.44 3.06 2.20
CA ASN A 211 17.94 3.60 0.93
C ASN A 211 19.48 3.58 0.84
N SER A 212 20.19 3.80 1.95
CA SER A 212 21.66 3.75 2.01
C SER A 212 22.26 2.35 1.81
N LEU A 213 21.43 1.30 1.84
CA LEU A 213 21.85 -0.09 1.71
C LEU A 213 21.53 -0.68 0.34
N THR A 214 20.77 0.04 -0.49
CA THR A 214 20.28 -0.46 -1.78
C THR A 214 21.45 -0.78 -2.73
N GLU A 215 22.55 -0.02 -2.66
CA GLU A 215 23.76 -0.27 -3.46
C GLU A 215 24.53 -1.55 -3.08
N TYR A 216 24.25 -2.11 -1.90
CA TYR A 216 24.90 -3.34 -1.41
C TYR A 216 24.01 -4.58 -1.57
N ILE A 217 22.88 -4.46 -2.27
CA ILE A 217 22.01 -5.60 -2.58
C ILE A 217 22.69 -6.42 -3.67
N PRO A 218 22.98 -7.71 -3.44
CA PRO A 218 23.57 -8.57 -4.47
C PRO A 218 22.68 -8.68 -5.71
N ASP A 219 23.26 -8.72 -6.90
CA ASP A 219 22.54 -8.83 -8.18
C ASP A 219 21.52 -9.98 -8.23
N THR A 220 21.82 -11.08 -7.53
CA THR A 220 20.91 -12.23 -7.36
C THR A 220 19.53 -11.85 -6.83
N TYR A 221 19.40 -10.76 -6.05
CA TYR A 221 18.10 -10.28 -5.57
C TYR A 221 17.25 -9.69 -6.68
N PHE A 222 17.80 -9.38 -7.85
CA PHE A 222 17.08 -8.84 -8.99
C PHE A 222 16.72 -9.94 -10.03
N GLU A 223 17.10 -11.19 -9.75
CA GLU A 223 16.81 -12.33 -10.62
C GLU A 223 15.39 -12.85 -10.41
N TYR A 224 14.63 -12.95 -11.49
CA TYR A 224 13.23 -13.42 -11.45
C TYR A 224 13.09 -14.83 -10.85
N GLY A 225 14.04 -15.73 -11.12
CA GLY A 225 14.03 -17.08 -10.55
C GLY A 225 14.19 -17.09 -9.03
N GLU A 226 14.94 -16.14 -8.46
CA GLU A 226 15.07 -15.97 -7.01
C GLU A 226 13.78 -15.41 -6.38
N TRP A 227 13.05 -14.56 -7.11
CA TRP A 227 11.74 -14.07 -6.66
C TRP A 227 10.70 -15.17 -6.62
N ASP A 228 10.56 -15.94 -7.69
CA ASP A 228 9.62 -17.06 -7.75
C ASP A 228 9.89 -18.06 -6.61
N LYS A 229 11.17 -18.41 -6.42
CA LYS A 229 11.58 -19.27 -5.31
C LYS A 229 11.21 -18.68 -3.96
N PHE A 230 11.50 -17.40 -3.73
CA PHE A 230 11.16 -16.73 -2.48
C PHE A 230 9.63 -16.74 -2.25
N LEU A 231 8.84 -16.32 -3.23
CA LEU A 231 7.39 -16.25 -3.13
C LEU A 231 6.77 -17.64 -2.88
N PHE A 232 7.22 -18.66 -3.62
CA PHE A 232 6.79 -20.05 -3.44
C PHE A 232 7.17 -20.58 -2.05
N GLU A 233 8.40 -20.36 -1.60
CA GLU A 233 8.84 -20.76 -0.26
C GLU A 233 8.01 -20.10 0.85
N ARG A 234 7.43 -18.93 0.62
CA ARG A 234 6.60 -18.22 1.59
C ARG A 234 5.15 -18.70 1.64
N ASP A 235 4.69 -19.44 0.64
CA ASP A 235 3.30 -19.90 0.51
C ASP A 235 2.30 -18.73 0.54
N ASN A 236 2.67 -17.58 -0.05
CA ASN A 236 1.75 -16.45 -0.21
C ASN A 236 1.09 -16.52 -1.58
N LEU A 237 -0.04 -17.21 -1.66
CA LEU A 237 -0.81 -17.39 -2.89
C LEU A 237 -1.23 -16.07 -3.54
N ARG A 238 -1.48 -15.01 -2.76
CA ARG A 238 -1.86 -13.70 -3.31
C ARG A 238 -0.70 -13.03 -4.04
N LEU A 239 0.48 -13.00 -3.42
CA LEU A 239 1.66 -12.39 -4.04
C LEU A 239 2.17 -13.24 -5.20
N ILE A 240 2.11 -14.57 -5.10
CA ILE A 240 2.41 -15.48 -6.23
C ILE A 240 1.51 -15.13 -7.42
N LYS A 241 0.19 -15.07 -7.20
CA LYS A 241 -0.75 -14.71 -8.27
C LYS A 241 -0.50 -13.32 -8.85
N ALA A 242 -0.19 -12.33 -8.00
CA ALA A 242 0.14 -10.98 -8.46
C ALA A 242 1.43 -10.98 -9.31
N ALA A 243 2.44 -11.77 -8.93
CA ALA A 243 3.69 -11.92 -9.67
C ALA A 243 3.47 -12.62 -11.02
N GLU A 244 2.73 -13.73 -11.03
CA GLU A 244 2.36 -14.45 -12.25
C GLU A 244 1.60 -13.55 -13.24
N GLU A 245 0.56 -12.86 -12.78
CA GLU A 245 -0.21 -11.91 -13.60
C GLU A 245 0.68 -10.79 -14.16
N SER A 246 1.56 -10.23 -13.34
CA SER A 246 2.47 -9.16 -13.75
C SER A 246 3.49 -9.68 -14.77
N GLN A 247 4.02 -10.88 -14.58
CA GLN A 247 4.94 -11.50 -15.51
C GLN A 247 4.29 -11.79 -16.85
N GLU A 248 3.03 -12.24 -16.86
CA GLU A 248 2.27 -12.43 -18.09
C GLU A 248 2.11 -11.11 -18.88
N ILE A 249 1.75 -10.02 -18.19
CA ILE A 249 1.64 -8.69 -18.82
C ILE A 249 3.00 -8.24 -19.35
N TYR A 250 4.08 -8.40 -18.58
CA TYR A 250 5.44 -8.07 -18.99
C TYR A 250 5.86 -8.84 -20.26
N MET A 251 5.67 -10.16 -20.28
CA MET A 251 6.08 -11.02 -21.40
C MET A 251 5.31 -10.69 -22.67
N LYS A 252 4.01 -10.41 -22.58
CA LYS A 252 3.19 -9.99 -23.73
C LYS A 252 3.59 -8.63 -24.32
N ASN A 253 4.19 -7.75 -23.52
CA ASN A 253 4.46 -6.36 -23.89
C ASN A 253 5.95 -5.98 -23.80
N ARG A 254 6.86 -6.96 -23.89
CA ARG A 254 8.29 -6.81 -23.54
C ARG A 254 9.01 -5.64 -24.24
N GLU A 255 8.73 -5.43 -25.53
CA GLU A 255 9.36 -4.34 -26.31
C GLU A 255 8.84 -2.96 -25.91
N GLU A 256 7.52 -2.83 -25.75
CA GLU A 256 6.91 -1.58 -25.29
C GLU A 256 7.30 -1.26 -23.85
N TYR A 257 7.33 -2.28 -22.99
CA TYR A 257 7.83 -2.19 -21.62
C TYR A 257 9.23 -1.58 -21.58
N ARG A 258 10.18 -2.12 -22.37
CA ARG A 258 11.57 -1.62 -22.41
C ARG A 258 11.64 -0.17 -22.85
N ARG A 259 10.86 0.22 -23.87
CA ARG A 259 10.79 1.61 -24.33
C ARG A 259 10.25 2.54 -23.25
N CYS A 260 9.14 2.18 -22.61
CA CYS A 260 8.56 2.96 -21.51
C CYS A 260 9.52 3.04 -20.31
N PHE A 261 10.19 1.96 -19.95
CA PHE A 261 11.15 1.92 -18.86
C PHE A 261 12.32 2.88 -19.11
N GLN A 262 12.91 2.87 -20.31
CA GLN A 262 13.98 3.80 -20.70
C GLN A 262 13.53 5.26 -20.62
N LEU A 263 12.29 5.56 -21.01
CA LEU A 263 11.75 6.91 -20.91
C LEU A 263 11.56 7.34 -19.45
N ILE A 264 11.01 6.47 -18.61
CA ILE A 264 10.82 6.74 -17.18
C ILE A 264 12.18 6.97 -16.50
N ASP A 265 13.17 6.14 -16.80
CA ASP A 265 14.51 6.25 -16.23
C ASP A 265 15.19 7.57 -16.65
N ALA A 266 15.10 7.93 -17.94
CA ALA A 266 15.60 9.21 -18.43
C ALA A 266 14.91 10.42 -17.78
N VAL A 267 13.59 10.36 -17.58
CA VAL A 267 12.84 11.43 -16.87
C VAL A 267 13.30 11.54 -15.43
N ASN A 268 13.47 10.42 -14.73
CA ASN A 268 13.93 10.40 -13.35
C ASN A 268 15.34 10.99 -13.23
N LEU A 269 16.28 10.58 -14.08
CA LEU A 269 17.65 11.13 -14.12
C LEU A 269 17.65 12.65 -14.32
N ASN A 270 16.88 13.14 -15.30
CA ASN A 270 16.76 14.57 -15.56
C ASN A 270 16.16 15.34 -14.36
N MET A 271 15.19 14.76 -13.65
CA MET A 271 14.65 15.37 -12.43
C MET A 271 15.68 15.42 -11.29
N PHE A 272 16.49 14.38 -11.13
CA PHE A 272 17.56 14.34 -10.14
C PHE A 272 18.65 15.38 -10.44
N GLU A 273 19.05 15.54 -11.70
CA GLU A 273 20.05 16.53 -12.12
C GLU A 273 19.57 17.97 -11.88
N LYS A 274 18.31 18.29 -12.23
CA LYS A 274 17.73 19.62 -11.96
C LYS A 274 17.71 19.99 -10.48
N ARG A 275 17.56 19.02 -9.58
CA ARG A 275 17.57 19.22 -8.12
C ARG A 275 18.97 19.45 -7.54
N LYS A 276 20.05 19.08 -8.23
CA LYS A 276 21.43 19.35 -7.78
C LYS A 276 21.88 20.79 -8.06
N HIS A 277 21.13 21.53 -8.87
CA HIS A 277 21.45 22.91 -9.28
C HIS A 277 20.58 23.98 -8.62
N ILE A 278 19.84 23.61 -7.57
CA ILE A 278 19.09 24.49 -6.67
C ILE A 278 19.67 24.33 -5.27
#